data_AF-A0A8J0R3C1-F1
#
_entry.id   AF-A0A8J0R3C1-F1
#
_cell.length_a   1.000
_cell.length_b   1.000
_cell.length_c   1.000
_cell.angle_alpha   90.00
_cell.angle_beta   90.00
_cell.angle_gamma   90.00
#
_symmetry.space_group_name_H-M   'P 1'
#
loop_
_entity.id
_entity.type
_entity.pdbx_description
1 polymer ?
#
loop_
_entity_poly.entity_id
_entity_poly.type
_entity_poly.pdbx_seq_one_letter_code
_entity_poly.pdbx_strand_id
1 'polypeptide(L)'
;MRFKVIFLIILFNIPGYQAYNCTSCEETTCPPILFGCGSNRAIDPCGCCEHCARGNMQPCGGENWEIGYCNNGLKCAAVNGTGLVEIPNIGICKDLKGFPYKEYFEDNDEICPKQTGCYRVVGNCDCVTKRTCILDFFQYSEEQCNPMRDFLAWEREQEEEKSEKEIKYCFWSGCDITDGKCVCESGICDFNRRFQFRDIWKCNEALVKQRCSNVTCPEVQPIECPIDSVLSQPYTPQGDCCPKVPSFCTCDFGKCDNSCPKGRRKVMIWKSNGIPGSCCDRFRCLI
;
A
#
# COMPACT_ATOMS: atom_id res chain seq x y z
N MET A 1 -36.08 48.00 -39.61
CA MET A 1 -35.93 46.53 -39.53
C MET A 1 -34.95 46.22 -38.39
N ARG A 2 -35.39 45.53 -37.33
CA ARG A 2 -34.56 45.18 -36.16
C ARG A 2 -33.98 43.77 -36.37
N PHE A 3 -32.67 43.65 -36.55
CA PHE A 3 -32.00 42.34 -36.56
C PHE A 3 -31.66 41.96 -35.12
N LYS A 4 -32.30 40.91 -34.59
CA LYS A 4 -31.89 40.27 -33.33
C LYS A 4 -30.80 39.24 -33.64
N VAL A 5 -29.58 39.50 -33.22
CA VAL A 5 -28.50 38.51 -33.20
C VAL A 5 -28.68 37.68 -31.93
N ILE A 6 -29.03 36.40 -32.09
CA ILE A 6 -29.12 35.43 -30.99
C ILE A 6 -27.75 34.76 -30.89
N PHE A 7 -27.01 35.04 -29.82
CA PHE A 7 -25.77 34.33 -29.50
C PHE A 7 -26.13 32.98 -28.86
N LEU A 8 -25.95 31.90 -29.61
CA LEU A 8 -26.06 30.53 -29.10
C LEU A 8 -24.75 30.18 -28.39
N ILE A 9 -24.76 30.22 -27.05
CA ILE A 9 -23.68 29.69 -26.22
C ILE A 9 -23.83 28.15 -26.23
N ILE A 10 -23.02 27.47 -27.02
CA ILE A 10 -22.88 26.02 -26.97
C ILE A 10 -21.97 25.71 -25.78
N LEU A 11 -22.57 25.27 -24.67
CA LEU A 11 -21.85 24.66 -23.56
C LEU A 11 -21.31 23.30 -24.01
N PHE A 12 -20.07 23.28 -24.50
CA PHE A 12 -19.32 22.04 -24.60
C PHE A 12 -19.11 21.49 -23.19
N ASN A 13 -19.81 20.40 -22.88
CA ASN A 13 -19.46 19.56 -21.74
C ASN A 13 -18.06 18.99 -22.01
N ILE A 14 -17.06 19.55 -21.33
CA ILE A 14 -15.77 18.91 -21.20
C ILE A 14 -16.04 17.61 -20.43
N PRO A 15 -15.63 16.41 -20.91
CA PRO A 15 -15.69 15.21 -20.12
C PRO A 15 -14.61 15.30 -19.04
N GLY A 16 -14.93 16.03 -17.98
CA GLY A 16 -14.15 16.08 -16.76
C GLY A 16 -14.54 14.93 -15.86
N TYR A 17 -13.53 14.23 -15.37
CA TYR A 17 -13.56 13.32 -14.22
C TYR A 17 -14.35 12.02 -14.42
N GLN A 18 -13.61 10.93 -14.70
CA GLN A 18 -13.99 9.65 -14.13
C GLN A 18 -13.79 9.74 -12.61
N ALA A 19 -14.78 10.27 -11.91
CA ALA A 19 -14.92 9.97 -10.50
C ALA A 19 -15.19 8.46 -10.43
N TYR A 20 -14.36 7.72 -9.69
CA TYR A 20 -14.71 6.36 -9.30
C TYR A 20 -16.12 6.41 -8.70
N ASN A 21 -17.07 5.67 -9.27
CA ASN A 21 -18.44 5.58 -8.77
C ASN A 21 -18.43 4.70 -7.51
N CYS A 22 -17.97 5.27 -6.40
CA CYS A 22 -18.01 4.61 -5.11
C CYS A 22 -19.47 4.40 -4.70
N THR A 23 -19.82 3.17 -4.36
CA THR A 23 -21.08 2.84 -3.70
C THR A 23 -21.08 3.34 -2.24
N SER A 24 -22.24 3.37 -1.59
CA SER A 24 -22.31 3.64 -0.14
C SER A 24 -21.38 2.68 0.60
N CYS A 25 -20.53 3.22 1.47
CA CYS A 25 -19.63 2.41 2.29
C CYS A 25 -20.43 1.69 3.38
N GLU A 26 -20.29 0.37 3.45
CA GLU A 26 -20.81 -0.45 4.52
C GLU A 26 -19.64 -1.16 5.21
N GLU A 27 -19.11 -0.57 6.28
CA GLU A 27 -17.87 -1.01 6.96
C GLU A 27 -17.90 -2.48 7.42
N THR A 28 -19.08 -3.02 7.71
CA THR A 28 -19.25 -4.43 8.13
C THR A 28 -18.91 -5.43 7.02
N THR A 29 -18.88 -4.98 5.76
CA THR A 29 -18.53 -5.80 4.60
C THR A 29 -17.02 -5.81 4.33
N CYS A 30 -16.25 -4.97 5.01
CA CYS A 30 -14.82 -4.86 4.80
C CYS A 30 -14.07 -6.13 5.26
N PRO A 31 -13.06 -6.59 4.50
CA PRO A 31 -12.19 -7.67 4.93
C PRO A 31 -11.53 -7.36 6.28
N PRO A 32 -11.58 -8.26 7.28
CA PRO A 32 -11.03 -7.98 8.60
C PRO A 32 -9.49 -7.96 8.58
N ILE A 33 -8.90 -6.96 9.24
CA ILE A 33 -7.46 -6.93 9.55
C ILE A 33 -7.26 -7.66 10.89
N LEU A 34 -6.99 -8.96 10.83
CA LEU A 34 -6.95 -9.80 12.03
C LEU A 34 -5.74 -9.52 12.92
N PHE A 35 -4.59 -9.18 12.35
CA PHE A 35 -3.30 -9.24 13.06
C PHE A 35 -2.44 -7.97 12.91
N GLY A 36 -3.07 -6.87 12.49
CA GLY A 36 -2.38 -5.66 12.05
C GLY A 36 -1.76 -5.82 10.66
N CYS A 37 -0.83 -4.94 10.31
CA CYS A 37 -0.10 -4.99 9.05
C CYS A 37 1.40 -5.05 9.30
N GLY A 38 2.09 -5.99 8.63
CA GLY A 38 3.56 -6.03 8.62
C GLY A 38 4.20 -4.88 7.82
N SER A 39 3.39 -4.14 7.06
CA SER A 39 3.73 -2.94 6.31
C SER A 39 2.78 -1.80 6.69
N ASN A 40 2.77 -0.72 5.90
CA ASN A 40 1.79 0.34 6.06
C ASN A 40 0.35 -0.18 5.90
N ARG A 41 -0.57 0.46 6.61
CA ARG A 41 -2.01 0.41 6.37
C ARG A 41 -2.37 1.30 5.19
N ALA A 42 -3.36 0.86 4.46
CA ALA A 42 -3.96 1.59 3.38
C ALA A 42 -5.49 1.60 3.52
N ILE A 43 -6.13 2.58 2.92
CA ILE A 43 -7.56 2.64 2.72
C ILE A 43 -7.84 2.53 1.22
N ASP A 44 -8.95 1.94 0.83
CA ASP A 44 -9.33 1.93 -0.58
C ASP A 44 -9.53 3.38 -1.12
N PRO A 45 -9.46 3.59 -2.45
CA PRO A 45 -9.67 4.91 -3.04
C PRO A 45 -11.08 5.49 -2.83
N CYS A 46 -12.05 4.67 -2.45
CA CYS A 46 -13.37 5.14 -2.04
C CYS A 46 -13.41 5.63 -0.59
N GLY A 47 -12.34 5.41 0.18
CA GLY A 47 -12.24 5.79 1.58
C GLY A 47 -13.07 4.91 2.52
N CYS A 48 -13.35 3.66 2.15
CA CYS A 48 -14.24 2.79 2.90
C CYS A 48 -13.48 1.77 3.78
N CYS A 49 -12.83 0.79 3.15
CA CYS A 49 -12.20 -0.33 3.81
C CYS A 49 -10.70 -0.10 4.03
N GLU A 50 -10.26 -0.37 5.26
CA GLU A 50 -8.84 -0.46 5.58
C GLU A 50 -8.28 -1.83 5.17
N HIS A 51 -7.06 -1.81 4.63
CA HIS A 51 -6.31 -2.99 4.21
C HIS A 51 -4.83 -2.84 4.55
N CYS A 52 -4.08 -3.93 4.50
CA CYS A 52 -2.63 -3.85 4.50
C CYS A 52 -2.11 -3.49 3.12
N ALA A 53 -1.27 -2.46 3.04
CA ALA A 53 -0.69 -2.01 1.80
C ALA A 53 0.12 -3.12 1.13
N ARG A 54 -0.03 -3.25 -0.19
CA ARG A 54 0.55 -4.31 -1.00
C ARG A 54 1.93 -3.89 -1.48
N GLY A 55 2.91 -4.77 -1.27
CA GLY A 55 4.31 -4.56 -1.64
C GLY A 55 4.58 -4.80 -3.12
N ASN A 56 5.81 -4.51 -3.55
CA ASN A 56 6.24 -4.72 -4.93
C ASN A 56 6.01 -6.18 -5.38
N MET A 57 5.52 -6.37 -6.61
CA MET A 57 5.17 -7.66 -7.21
C MET A 57 4.05 -8.45 -6.49
N GLN A 58 3.30 -7.80 -5.60
CA GLN A 58 2.12 -8.39 -4.98
C GLN A 58 0.83 -8.02 -5.73
N PRO A 59 -0.19 -8.92 -5.71
CA PRO A 59 -1.52 -8.62 -6.21
C PRO A 59 -2.17 -7.44 -5.48
N CYS A 60 -2.94 -6.65 -6.24
CA CYS A 60 -3.70 -5.48 -5.78
C CYS A 60 -4.97 -5.30 -6.62
N GLY A 61 -5.88 -4.44 -6.17
CA GLY A 61 -7.17 -4.22 -6.85
C GLY A 61 -8.21 -5.28 -6.47
N GLY A 62 -8.89 -5.85 -7.46
CA GLY A 62 -10.05 -6.72 -7.23
C GLY A 62 -11.34 -5.94 -7.07
N GLU A 63 -12.47 -6.63 -6.88
CA GLU A 63 -13.76 -5.97 -6.67
C GLU A 63 -13.68 -5.10 -5.41
N ASN A 64 -14.03 -3.82 -5.55
CA ASN A 64 -13.95 -2.82 -4.48
C ASN A 64 -12.61 -2.81 -3.72
N TRP A 65 -11.50 -3.11 -4.41
CA TRP A 65 -10.16 -3.14 -3.80
C TRP A 65 -9.94 -4.20 -2.71
N GLU A 66 -10.74 -5.27 -2.69
CA GLU A 66 -10.68 -6.35 -1.68
C GLU A 66 -9.28 -6.98 -1.50
N ILE A 67 -8.43 -6.95 -2.54
CA ILE A 67 -7.06 -7.49 -2.47
C ILE A 67 -6.10 -6.50 -1.82
N GLY A 68 -6.41 -5.20 -1.91
CA GLY A 68 -5.69 -4.11 -1.27
C GLY A 68 -5.05 -3.11 -2.24
N TYR A 69 -4.63 -1.98 -1.67
CA TYR A 69 -3.96 -0.88 -2.36
C TYR A 69 -2.43 -0.99 -2.26
N CYS A 70 -1.70 -0.48 -3.25
CA CYS A 70 -0.24 -0.56 -3.26
C CYS A 70 0.42 0.38 -2.26
N ASN A 71 1.55 -0.04 -1.70
CA ASN A 71 2.34 0.74 -0.75
C ASN A 71 2.98 1.98 -1.42
N ASN A 72 3.55 2.87 -0.61
CA ASN A 72 4.10 4.15 -1.06
C ASN A 72 5.11 3.98 -2.21
N GLY A 73 5.02 4.85 -3.21
CA GLY A 73 5.83 4.79 -4.43
C GLY A 73 5.48 3.68 -5.42
N LEU A 74 4.48 2.83 -5.13
CA LEU A 74 4.01 1.78 -6.03
C LEU A 74 2.62 2.12 -6.55
N LYS A 75 2.33 1.68 -7.78
CA LYS A 75 1.00 1.78 -8.38
C LYS A 75 0.47 0.41 -8.75
N CYS A 76 -0.84 0.22 -8.67
CA CYS A 76 -1.48 -1.02 -9.07
C CYS A 76 -1.53 -1.07 -10.60
N ALA A 77 -0.53 -1.70 -11.19
CA ALA A 77 -0.40 -1.82 -12.63
C ALA A 77 -1.24 -2.99 -13.14
N ALA A 78 -1.84 -2.85 -14.31
CA ALA A 78 -2.46 -3.97 -14.99
C ALA A 78 -1.44 -5.13 -15.17
N VAL A 79 -1.91 -6.37 -15.31
CA VAL A 79 -1.01 -7.54 -15.48
C VAL A 79 -0.06 -7.36 -16.68
N ASN A 80 -0.52 -6.65 -17.71
CA ASN A 80 0.27 -6.30 -18.88
C ASN A 80 1.32 -5.20 -18.62
N GLY A 81 1.27 -4.54 -17.47
CA GLY A 81 2.22 -3.52 -17.04
C GLY A 81 2.19 -2.21 -17.84
N THR A 82 1.33 -2.04 -18.85
CA THR A 82 1.30 -0.86 -19.72
C THR A 82 0.44 0.28 -19.18
N GLY A 83 -0.14 0.13 -18.00
CA GLY A 83 -1.02 1.13 -17.40
C GLY A 83 -1.48 0.74 -16.00
N LEU A 84 -2.34 1.58 -15.42
CA LEU A 84 -3.02 1.28 -14.17
C LEU A 84 -4.06 0.18 -14.38
N VAL A 85 -4.36 -0.57 -13.33
CA VAL A 85 -5.45 -1.54 -13.36
C VAL A 85 -6.80 -0.82 -13.44
N GLU A 86 -7.73 -1.37 -14.22
CA GLU A 86 -9.14 -0.98 -14.20
C GLU A 86 -9.91 -1.96 -13.30
N ILE A 87 -10.50 -1.46 -12.22
CA ILE A 87 -11.34 -2.26 -11.30
C ILE A 87 -12.57 -2.76 -12.07
N PRO A 88 -13.00 -4.04 -11.90
CA PRO A 88 -12.65 -4.99 -10.83
C PRO A 88 -11.44 -5.90 -11.12
N ASN A 89 -10.62 -5.59 -12.13
CA ASN A 89 -9.49 -6.46 -12.46
C ASN A 89 -8.43 -6.46 -11.36
N ILE A 90 -7.67 -7.56 -11.31
CA ILE A 90 -6.52 -7.73 -10.42
C ILE A 90 -5.27 -7.20 -11.12
N GLY A 91 -4.55 -6.32 -10.44
CA GLY A 91 -3.27 -5.78 -10.88
C GLY A 91 -2.11 -6.32 -10.06
N ILE A 92 -0.92 -5.77 -10.32
CA ILE A 92 0.30 -6.01 -9.56
C ILE A 92 0.91 -4.67 -9.15
N CYS A 93 1.32 -4.54 -7.90
CA CYS A 93 2.03 -3.36 -7.43
C CYS A 93 3.42 -3.27 -8.04
N LYS A 94 3.67 -2.22 -8.82
CA LYS A 94 4.95 -1.97 -9.49
C LYS A 94 5.38 -0.52 -9.30
N ASP A 95 6.69 -0.33 -9.33
CA ASP A 95 7.30 0.99 -9.49
C ASP A 95 7.26 1.37 -10.97
N LEU A 96 6.31 2.22 -11.34
CA LEU A 96 6.13 2.69 -12.72
C LEU A 96 7.00 3.94 -12.97
N LYS A 97 8.33 3.78 -12.98
CA LYS A 97 9.23 4.84 -13.43
C LYS A 97 8.98 5.13 -14.92
N GLY A 98 8.30 6.23 -15.25
CA GLY A 98 8.23 6.76 -16.62
C GLY A 98 6.91 6.62 -17.39
N PHE A 99 5.79 6.28 -16.75
CA PHE A 99 4.43 6.48 -17.32
C PHE A 99 3.86 7.82 -16.80
N PRO A 100 3.17 8.63 -17.63
CA PRO A 100 3.56 10.01 -17.86
C PRO A 100 3.35 10.96 -16.67
N TYR A 101 4.46 11.61 -16.30
CA TYR A 101 4.62 13.00 -15.83
C TYR A 101 3.47 13.63 -15.02
N LYS A 102 3.60 13.61 -13.69
CA LYS A 102 3.70 14.84 -12.89
C LYS A 102 4.61 14.58 -11.69
N GLU A 103 5.40 15.60 -11.38
CA GLU A 103 6.42 15.76 -10.35
C GLU A 103 6.54 14.65 -9.29
N TYR A 104 7.75 14.11 -9.23
CA TYR A 104 8.28 13.10 -8.31
C TYR A 104 8.29 13.54 -6.82
N PHE A 105 7.47 14.50 -6.38
CA PHE A 105 7.48 15.01 -5.02
C PHE A 105 6.14 15.44 -4.40
N GLU A 106 5.01 15.25 -5.07
CA GLU A 106 3.71 15.45 -4.44
C GLU A 106 2.86 14.18 -4.54
N ASP A 107 2.90 13.36 -3.48
CA ASP A 107 1.96 12.26 -3.23
C ASP A 107 0.52 12.82 -3.12
N ASN A 108 -0.06 13.09 -4.28
CA ASN A 108 -1.41 13.62 -4.46
C ASN A 108 -2.13 12.68 -5.43
N ASP A 109 -2.36 11.46 -4.95
CA ASP A 109 -3.02 10.41 -5.73
C ASP A 109 -4.48 10.81 -5.94
N GLU A 110 -4.82 11.28 -7.14
CA GLU A 110 -6.12 11.89 -7.43
C GLU A 110 -7.30 10.96 -7.13
N ILE A 111 -7.06 9.64 -7.23
CA ILE A 111 -8.06 8.59 -7.00
C ILE A 111 -8.33 8.43 -5.49
N CYS A 112 -7.37 8.76 -4.64
CA CYS A 112 -7.46 8.55 -3.20
C CYS A 112 -8.22 9.66 -2.46
N PRO A 113 -8.81 9.33 -1.29
CA PRO A 113 -9.42 10.31 -0.41
C PRO A 113 -8.38 11.31 0.11
N LYS A 114 -8.85 12.49 0.50
CA LYS A 114 -8.02 13.48 1.21
C LYS A 114 -7.81 13.00 2.65
N GLN A 115 -6.57 12.88 3.06
CA GLN A 115 -6.15 12.56 4.41
C GLN A 115 -5.40 13.75 4.99
N THR A 116 -5.71 14.11 6.23
CA THR A 116 -5.04 15.19 6.96
C THR A 116 -4.24 14.58 8.10
N GLY A 117 -2.98 14.99 8.22
CA GLY A 117 -2.17 14.63 9.37
C GLY A 117 -0.90 15.48 9.45
N CYS A 118 -0.11 15.23 10.48
CA CYS A 118 0.96 16.13 10.87
C CYS A 118 2.28 15.42 11.14
N TYR A 119 3.36 16.19 11.03
CA TYR A 119 4.72 15.81 11.40
C TYR A 119 5.30 16.86 12.34
N ARG A 120 6.22 16.44 13.21
CA ARG A 120 6.95 17.37 14.10
C ARG A 120 8.24 17.81 13.44
N VAL A 121 8.36 19.11 13.16
CA VAL A 121 9.59 19.73 12.68
C VAL A 121 10.10 20.68 13.75
N VAL A 122 11.23 20.36 14.37
CA VAL A 122 11.95 21.23 15.32
C VAL A 122 11.00 21.89 16.34
N GLY A 123 10.22 21.07 17.07
CA GLY A 123 9.32 21.52 18.13
C GLY A 123 7.99 22.13 17.67
N ASN A 124 7.79 22.33 16.36
CA ASN A 124 6.53 22.79 15.78
C ASN A 124 5.79 21.65 15.08
N CYS A 125 4.46 21.76 15.06
CA CYS A 125 3.60 20.87 14.30
C CYS A 125 3.29 21.45 12.93
N ASP A 126 3.64 20.68 11.92
CA ASP A 126 3.37 21.00 10.53
C ASP A 126 2.35 19.98 10.02
N CYS A 127 1.14 20.47 9.77
CA CYS A 127 -0.03 19.67 9.41
C CYS A 127 -0.38 19.94 7.95
N VAL A 128 -0.51 18.87 7.17
CA VAL A 128 -0.79 18.96 5.74
C VAL A 128 -1.90 17.99 5.35
N THR A 129 -2.73 18.42 4.40
CA THR A 129 -3.71 17.56 3.76
C THR A 129 -3.16 17.06 2.43
N LYS A 130 -3.15 15.74 2.23
CA LYS A 130 -2.72 15.09 0.99
C LYS A 130 -3.77 14.09 0.50
N ARG A 131 -3.89 13.90 -0.81
CA ARG A 131 -4.66 12.76 -1.33
C ARG A 131 -3.78 11.52 -1.30
N THR A 132 -4.08 10.61 -0.38
CA THR A 132 -3.31 9.38 -0.22
C THR A 132 -4.20 8.27 0.31
N CYS A 133 -4.00 7.08 -0.23
CA CYS A 133 -4.60 5.86 0.27
C CYS A 133 -3.73 5.22 1.36
N ILE A 134 -2.53 5.75 1.66
CA ILE A 134 -1.66 5.23 2.72
C ILE A 134 -1.96 5.98 4.02
N LEU A 135 -2.47 5.25 5.02
CA LEU A 135 -2.88 5.84 6.30
C LEU A 135 -1.68 6.16 7.20
N ASP A 136 -0.63 5.35 7.15
CA ASP A 136 0.57 5.54 7.99
C ASP A 136 1.55 6.58 7.41
N PHE A 137 1.09 7.44 6.49
CA PHE A 137 1.89 8.53 5.93
C PHE A 137 2.19 9.61 6.98
N PHE A 138 1.24 9.86 7.88
CA PHE A 138 1.35 10.88 8.92
C PHE A 138 1.74 10.26 10.26
N GLN A 139 2.63 10.93 11.00
CA GLN A 139 3.09 10.45 12.29
C GLN A 139 2.07 10.75 13.40
N TYR A 140 1.33 11.84 13.26
CA TYR A 140 0.39 12.32 14.27
C TYR A 140 -0.89 12.83 13.61
N SER A 141 -2.02 12.66 14.30
CA SER A 141 -3.20 13.49 14.04
C SER A 141 -2.93 14.95 14.45
N GLU A 142 -3.79 15.86 14.01
CA GLU A 142 -3.73 17.28 14.40
C GLU A 142 -3.76 17.47 15.91
N GLU A 143 -4.64 16.72 16.59
CA GLU A 143 -4.80 16.73 18.04
C GLU A 143 -3.57 16.19 18.78
N GLN A 144 -2.97 15.11 18.28
CA GLN A 144 -1.80 14.48 18.90
C GLN A 144 -0.51 15.25 18.63
N CYS A 145 -0.43 15.95 17.49
CA CYS A 145 0.80 16.62 17.13
C CYS A 145 1.06 17.75 18.12
N ASN A 146 0.09 18.64 18.33
CA ASN A 146 0.24 19.90 19.04
C ASN A 146 0.08 19.67 20.55
N PRO A 147 1.14 19.42 21.34
CA PRO A 147 0.99 18.98 22.73
C PRO A 147 0.77 20.16 23.69
N MET A 148 0.59 21.38 23.18
CA MET A 148 0.53 22.58 24.01
C MET A 148 -0.89 22.79 24.55
N ARG A 149 -1.29 21.96 25.52
CA ARG A 149 -2.06 22.45 26.67
C ARG A 149 -1.92 21.68 27.98
N ASP A 150 -1.43 20.44 28.02
CA ASP A 150 -1.44 19.66 29.28
C ASP A 150 -0.09 19.14 29.79
N PHE A 151 1.04 19.32 29.07
CA PHE A 151 2.33 18.82 29.57
C PHE A 151 2.98 19.71 30.66
N LEU A 152 2.69 21.02 30.68
CA LEU A 152 3.17 21.95 31.72
C LEU A 152 2.35 21.90 33.03
N ALA A 153 1.37 21.01 33.12
CA ALA A 153 0.65 20.70 34.36
C ALA A 153 1.31 19.53 35.12
N TRP A 154 1.96 18.58 34.41
CA TRP A 154 2.53 17.39 35.04
C TRP A 154 3.92 17.64 35.66
N GLU A 155 4.70 18.55 35.08
CA GLU A 155 6.03 18.90 35.61
C GLU A 155 6.00 19.65 36.95
N ARG A 156 4.83 20.13 37.42
CA ARG A 156 4.70 20.85 38.70
C ARG A 156 4.23 19.99 39.88
N GLU A 157 3.83 18.75 39.67
CA GLU A 157 3.37 17.86 40.75
C GLU A 157 4.39 16.77 41.12
N GLN A 158 5.50 16.64 40.38
CA GLN A 158 6.49 15.57 40.58
C GLN A 158 7.74 15.99 41.38
N GLU A 159 7.77 17.18 41.99
CA GLU A 159 8.92 17.67 42.75
C GLU A 159 8.92 17.31 44.25
N GLU A 160 7.90 16.59 44.74
CA GLU A 160 7.82 16.18 46.16
C GLU A 160 7.46 14.70 46.35
N GLU A 161 8.25 13.75 45.84
CA GLU A 161 8.51 12.49 46.56
C GLU A 161 9.66 11.70 45.91
N LYS A 162 10.89 12.16 46.16
CA LYS A 162 12.09 11.40 45.82
C LYS A 162 12.35 10.36 46.91
N SER A 163 11.78 9.15 46.76
CA SER A 163 12.22 7.98 47.52
C SER A 163 12.34 6.73 46.64
N GLU A 164 13.59 6.27 46.55
CA GLU A 164 14.09 4.93 46.26
C GLU A 164 13.19 3.89 45.57
N LYS A 165 13.29 3.86 44.23
CA LYS A 165 13.77 2.70 43.46
C LYS A 165 13.97 3.15 42.03
N GLU A 166 15.19 3.03 41.53
CA GLU A 166 15.50 3.26 40.12
C GLU A 166 14.80 2.14 39.30
N ILE A 167 13.52 2.35 38.97
CA ILE A 167 12.78 1.45 38.09
C ILE A 167 13.38 1.65 36.71
N LYS A 168 14.30 0.76 36.34
CA LYS A 168 14.81 0.69 34.98
C LYS A 168 13.62 0.37 34.07
N TYR A 169 13.22 1.33 33.25
CA TYR A 169 12.23 1.09 32.20
C TYR A 169 12.91 0.29 31.08
N CYS A 170 12.58 -0.99 30.94
CA CYS A 170 12.85 -1.74 29.72
C CYS A 170 11.55 -1.82 28.94
N PHE A 171 11.56 -1.35 27.70
CA PHE A 171 10.46 -1.59 26.79
C PHE A 171 10.57 -3.02 26.27
N TRP A 172 10.16 -4.00 27.08
CA TRP A 172 10.00 -5.38 26.61
C TRP A 172 8.50 -5.63 26.39
N SER A 173 8.12 -5.81 25.14
CA SER A 173 6.82 -6.32 24.72
C SER A 173 7.03 -7.57 23.89
N GLY A 174 6.08 -8.48 23.97
CA GLY A 174 6.08 -9.69 23.17
C GLY A 174 4.77 -10.44 23.32
N CYS A 175 4.63 -11.50 22.54
CA CYS A 175 3.39 -12.23 22.39
C CYS A 175 3.59 -13.73 22.48
N ASP A 176 2.60 -14.40 23.06
CA ASP A 176 2.53 -15.85 23.14
C ASP A 176 1.21 -16.34 22.52
N ILE A 177 1.22 -17.58 22.02
CA ILE A 177 -0.01 -18.26 21.61
C ILE A 177 -0.62 -18.92 22.85
N THR A 178 -1.80 -18.45 23.26
CA THR A 178 -2.58 -19.00 24.36
C THR A 178 -4.01 -19.28 23.89
N ASP A 179 -4.50 -20.50 24.11
CA ASP A 179 -5.85 -20.94 23.72
C ASP A 179 -6.20 -20.64 22.24
N GLY A 180 -5.23 -20.84 21.35
CA GLY A 180 -5.40 -20.61 19.93
C GLY A 180 -5.58 -19.14 19.55
N LYS A 181 -5.16 -18.20 20.40
CA LYS A 181 -5.12 -16.76 20.13
C LYS A 181 -3.74 -16.21 20.49
N CYS A 182 -3.37 -15.10 19.86
CA CYS A 182 -2.18 -14.37 20.23
C CYS A 182 -2.49 -13.36 21.32
N VAL A 183 -1.81 -13.48 22.45
CA VAL A 183 -1.92 -12.55 23.58
C VAL A 183 -0.57 -11.89 23.78
N CYS A 184 -0.56 -10.56 23.70
CA CYS A 184 0.62 -9.74 23.86
C CYS A 184 0.59 -9.02 25.20
N GLU A 185 1.74 -8.94 25.85
CA GLU A 185 1.89 -8.21 27.11
C GLU A 185 3.13 -7.31 27.05
N SER A 186 3.05 -6.20 27.75
CA SER A 186 4.15 -5.24 27.95
C SER A 186 4.33 -5.05 29.44
N GLY A 187 5.58 -5.12 29.94
CA GLY A 187 5.85 -5.06 31.37
C GLY A 187 7.20 -4.44 31.74
N ILE A 188 7.46 -4.37 33.05
CA ILE A 188 8.75 -3.96 33.64
C ILE A 188 9.83 -4.97 33.22
N CYS A 189 11.12 -4.60 33.29
CA CYS A 189 12.28 -5.46 32.97
C CYS A 189 12.28 -6.82 33.71
N ASP A 190 11.45 -7.77 33.30
CA ASP A 190 11.54 -9.15 33.71
C ASP A 190 12.34 -9.91 32.65
N PHE A 191 13.66 -9.96 32.86
CA PHE A 191 14.58 -10.69 31.99
C PHE A 191 14.34 -12.21 31.99
N ASN A 192 13.53 -12.75 32.92
CA ASN A 192 13.19 -14.16 32.95
C ASN A 192 11.99 -14.49 32.06
N ARG A 193 11.14 -13.51 31.77
CA ARG A 193 10.00 -13.73 30.89
C ARG A 193 10.45 -13.69 29.43
N ARG A 194 10.32 -14.83 28.75
CA ARG A 194 10.61 -14.95 27.31
C ARG A 194 9.32 -15.18 26.55
N PHE A 195 8.91 -14.18 25.78
CA PHE A 195 7.84 -14.33 24.81
C PHE A 195 8.31 -15.16 23.62
N GLN A 196 7.42 -15.98 23.08
CA GLN A 196 7.67 -16.78 21.87
C GLN A 196 7.85 -15.89 20.64
N PHE A 197 7.14 -14.76 20.59
CA PHE A 197 7.14 -13.85 19.45
C PHE A 197 7.41 -12.42 19.91
N ARG A 198 8.12 -11.67 19.06
CA ARG A 198 8.44 -10.26 19.30
C ARG A 198 7.20 -9.37 19.26
N ASP A 199 6.27 -9.69 18.37
CA ASP A 199 5.14 -8.84 18.05
C ASP A 199 3.90 -9.68 17.68
N ILE A 200 2.75 -9.03 17.68
CA ILE A 200 1.45 -9.66 17.42
C ILE A 200 1.40 -10.24 16.01
N TRP A 201 2.05 -9.60 15.04
CA TRP A 201 2.08 -10.04 13.66
C TRP A 201 2.78 -11.41 13.53
N LYS A 202 3.98 -11.54 14.10
CA LYS A 202 4.75 -12.80 14.11
C LYS A 202 4.06 -13.91 14.88
N CYS A 203 3.40 -13.58 15.98
CA CYS A 203 2.59 -14.55 16.70
C CYS A 203 1.45 -15.09 15.82
N ASN A 204 0.72 -14.21 15.16
CA ASN A 204 -0.44 -14.62 14.38
C ASN A 204 -0.06 -15.34 13.08
N GLU A 205 1.05 -14.96 12.44
CA GLU A 205 1.65 -15.70 11.33
C GLU A 205 1.92 -17.17 11.75
N ALA A 206 2.48 -17.37 12.94
CA ALA A 206 2.71 -18.70 13.49
C ALA A 206 1.40 -19.44 13.84
N LEU A 207 0.41 -18.74 14.38
CA LEU A 207 -0.91 -19.31 14.69
C LEU A 207 -1.63 -19.78 13.43
N VAL A 208 -1.65 -18.99 12.36
CA VAL A 208 -2.20 -19.40 11.06
C VAL A 208 -1.44 -20.62 10.54
N LYS A 209 -0.11 -20.62 10.60
CA LYS A 209 0.70 -21.78 10.19
C LYS A 209 0.36 -23.05 10.98
N GLN A 210 0.09 -22.95 12.28
CA GLN A 210 -0.37 -24.08 13.09
C GLN A 210 -1.76 -24.57 12.64
N ARG A 211 -2.72 -23.65 12.43
CA ARG A 211 -4.08 -23.98 11.98
C ARG A 211 -4.11 -24.58 10.58
N CYS A 212 -3.25 -24.11 9.68
CA CYS A 212 -3.18 -24.54 8.30
C CYS A 212 -2.32 -25.79 8.06
N SER A 213 -1.69 -26.35 9.10
CA SER A 213 -0.75 -27.48 8.99
C SER A 213 -1.36 -28.74 8.34
N ASN A 214 -2.66 -28.96 8.52
CA ASN A 214 -3.39 -30.10 7.94
C ASN A 214 -4.30 -29.71 6.75
N VAL A 215 -4.10 -28.52 6.17
CA VAL A 215 -4.86 -28.07 5.01
C VAL A 215 -4.04 -28.29 3.75
N THR A 216 -4.62 -29.02 2.79
CA THR A 216 -4.04 -29.18 1.45
C THR A 216 -4.71 -28.20 0.50
N CYS A 217 -3.92 -27.29 -0.06
CA CYS A 217 -4.41 -26.31 -1.03
C CYS A 217 -4.52 -26.91 -2.44
N PRO A 218 -5.37 -26.33 -3.31
CA PRO A 218 -5.44 -26.74 -4.71
C PRO A 218 -4.07 -26.72 -5.38
N GLU A 219 -3.78 -27.77 -6.15
CA GLU A 219 -2.52 -27.88 -6.86
C GLU A 219 -2.45 -26.83 -7.97
N VAL A 220 -1.53 -25.88 -7.83
CA VAL A 220 -1.24 -24.89 -8.87
C VAL A 220 -0.08 -25.45 -9.69
N GLN A 221 -0.27 -25.59 -11.01
CA GLN A 221 0.79 -26.09 -11.88
C GLN A 221 2.02 -25.17 -11.79
N PRO A 222 3.25 -25.71 -11.86
CA PRO A 222 4.45 -24.89 -11.90
C PRO A 222 4.44 -24.04 -13.18
N ILE A 223 4.45 -22.71 -13.00
CA ILE A 223 4.43 -21.73 -14.10
C ILE A 223 5.87 -21.24 -14.33
N GLU A 224 6.40 -21.46 -15.53
CA GLU A 224 7.65 -20.85 -15.97
C GLU A 224 7.36 -19.57 -16.76
N CYS A 225 7.92 -18.44 -16.31
CA CYS A 225 7.71 -17.16 -16.98
C CYS A 225 8.71 -16.92 -18.11
N PRO A 226 8.30 -16.22 -19.19
CA PRO A 226 9.21 -15.75 -20.23
C PRO A 226 10.32 -14.85 -19.66
N ILE A 227 11.41 -14.70 -20.42
CA ILE A 227 12.64 -14.07 -19.93
C ILE A 227 12.45 -12.61 -19.47
N ASP A 228 11.57 -11.87 -20.14
CA ASP A 228 11.22 -10.48 -19.90
C ASP A 228 10.09 -10.30 -18.85
N SER A 229 9.70 -11.40 -18.22
CA SER A 229 8.59 -11.50 -17.29
C SER A 229 9.08 -12.02 -15.94
N VAL A 230 8.23 -11.90 -14.93
CA VAL A 230 8.48 -12.38 -13.58
C VAL A 230 7.20 -12.95 -12.98
N LEU A 231 7.35 -13.96 -12.12
CA LEU A 231 6.24 -14.59 -11.42
C LEU A 231 5.79 -13.68 -10.27
N SER A 232 4.51 -13.36 -10.20
CA SER A 232 3.93 -12.60 -9.09
C SER A 232 3.88 -13.41 -7.79
N GLN A 233 3.83 -12.72 -6.66
CA GLN A 233 3.53 -13.38 -5.40
C GLN A 233 2.06 -13.82 -5.37
N PRO A 234 1.73 -14.97 -4.77
CA PRO A 234 0.34 -15.33 -4.56
C PRO A 234 -0.27 -14.41 -3.48
N TYR A 235 -1.60 -14.29 -3.48
CA TYR A 235 -2.33 -13.59 -2.42
C TYR A 235 -3.23 -14.55 -1.64
N THR A 236 -3.00 -14.57 -0.34
CA THR A 236 -3.81 -15.26 0.67
C THR A 236 -4.32 -14.20 1.65
N PRO A 237 -5.65 -14.03 1.79
CA PRO A 237 -6.21 -13.15 2.81
C PRO A 237 -5.76 -13.53 4.23
N GLN A 238 -5.81 -12.57 5.17
CA GLN A 238 -5.44 -12.87 6.55
C GLN A 238 -6.37 -13.92 7.15
N GLY A 239 -5.78 -14.95 7.77
CA GLY A 239 -6.53 -16.05 8.41
C GLY A 239 -6.88 -17.21 7.47
N ASP A 240 -6.78 -17.02 6.15
CA ASP A 240 -6.98 -18.09 5.17
C ASP A 240 -5.70 -18.93 5.02
N CYS A 241 -5.88 -20.22 4.68
CA CYS A 241 -4.77 -21.14 4.48
C CYS A 241 -4.28 -21.21 3.04
N CYS A 242 -5.15 -20.95 2.07
CA CYS A 242 -4.88 -21.16 0.66
C CYS A 242 -4.99 -19.87 -0.14
N PRO A 243 -4.13 -19.69 -1.15
CA PRO A 243 -4.15 -18.48 -1.96
C PRO A 243 -5.46 -18.39 -2.76
N LYS A 244 -6.14 -17.25 -2.66
CA LYS A 244 -7.30 -16.94 -3.51
C LYS A 244 -6.87 -16.45 -4.88
N VAL A 245 -5.72 -15.76 -4.95
CA VAL A 245 -5.10 -15.36 -6.20
C VAL A 245 -3.80 -16.14 -6.35
N PRO A 246 -3.72 -17.09 -7.29
CA PRO A 246 -2.49 -17.81 -7.56
C PRO A 246 -1.46 -16.88 -8.20
N SER A 247 -0.19 -17.30 -8.17
CA SER A 247 0.87 -16.62 -8.91
C SER A 247 0.62 -16.67 -10.43
N PHE A 248 1.00 -15.60 -11.12
CA PHE A 248 0.93 -15.52 -12.58
C PHE A 248 2.08 -14.68 -13.12
N CYS A 249 2.43 -14.86 -14.40
CA CYS A 249 3.49 -14.08 -15.02
C CYS A 249 3.03 -12.66 -15.31
N THR A 250 3.91 -11.70 -15.03
CA THR A 250 3.69 -10.28 -15.34
C THR A 250 4.98 -9.67 -15.90
N CYS A 251 4.85 -8.60 -16.69
CA CYS A 251 6.01 -7.96 -17.31
C CYS A 251 6.99 -7.35 -16.30
N ASP A 252 8.28 -7.56 -16.54
CA ASP A 252 9.37 -6.92 -15.80
C ASP A 252 10.14 -5.97 -16.72
N PHE A 253 9.72 -4.70 -16.73
CA PHE A 253 10.36 -3.69 -17.58
C PHE A 253 11.80 -3.36 -17.17
N GLY A 254 12.22 -3.73 -15.95
CA GLY A 254 13.62 -3.62 -15.53
C GLY A 254 14.56 -4.50 -16.34
N LYS A 255 14.04 -5.56 -16.97
CA LYS A 255 14.79 -6.46 -17.86
C LYS A 255 14.87 -5.98 -19.31
N CYS A 256 14.21 -4.87 -19.65
CA CYS A 256 14.23 -4.36 -21.02
C CYS A 256 15.52 -3.60 -21.31
N ASP A 257 16.36 -4.15 -22.18
CA ASP A 257 17.52 -3.43 -22.71
C ASP A 257 17.08 -2.39 -23.74
N ASN A 258 17.34 -1.13 -23.40
CA ASN A 258 16.93 0.03 -24.15
C ASN A 258 18.13 0.86 -24.64
N SER A 259 19.35 0.33 -24.54
CA SER A 259 20.57 1.09 -24.78
C SER A 259 21.09 0.92 -26.21
N CYS A 260 21.42 2.03 -26.88
CA CYS A 260 22.24 2.02 -28.08
C CYS A 260 23.66 2.48 -27.74
N PRO A 261 24.71 1.94 -28.40
CA PRO A 261 26.07 2.46 -28.29
C PRO A 261 26.13 3.96 -28.63
N LYS A 262 27.07 4.69 -28.01
CA LYS A 262 27.27 6.13 -28.26
C LYS A 262 27.44 6.41 -29.75
N GLY A 263 26.76 7.46 -30.24
CA GLY A 263 26.83 7.88 -31.64
C GLY A 263 25.87 7.16 -32.59
N ARG A 264 25.03 6.24 -32.10
CA ARG A 264 23.96 5.62 -32.91
C ARG A 264 22.59 6.16 -32.53
N ARG A 265 21.74 6.40 -33.53
CA ARG A 265 20.33 6.75 -33.32
C ARG A 265 19.48 5.50 -33.06
N LYS A 266 18.62 5.59 -32.06
CA LYS A 266 17.67 4.53 -31.68
C LYS A 266 16.39 4.69 -32.51
N VAL A 267 16.05 3.68 -33.31
CA VAL A 267 14.81 3.65 -34.11
C VAL A 267 13.95 2.48 -33.64
N MET A 268 12.71 2.75 -33.26
CA MET A 268 11.77 1.70 -32.83
C MET A 268 11.40 0.82 -34.02
N ILE A 269 11.64 -0.48 -33.88
CA ILE A 269 11.23 -1.50 -34.87
C ILE A 269 9.88 -2.08 -34.45
N TRP A 270 9.67 -2.24 -33.15
CA TRP A 270 8.49 -2.88 -32.61
C TRP A 270 8.16 -2.30 -31.24
N LYS A 271 6.86 -2.05 -31.04
CA LYS A 271 6.30 -1.56 -29.79
C LYS A 271 5.75 -2.73 -28.99
N SER A 272 6.06 -2.76 -27.69
CA SER A 272 5.55 -3.77 -26.78
C SER A 272 4.03 -3.74 -26.66
N ASN A 273 3.46 -4.92 -26.43
CA ASN A 273 2.04 -5.07 -26.14
C ASN A 273 1.77 -5.25 -24.64
N GLY A 274 2.83 -5.31 -23.82
CA GLY A 274 2.73 -5.53 -22.38
C GLY A 274 2.38 -6.96 -21.98
N ILE A 275 2.26 -7.90 -22.90
CA ILE A 275 1.94 -9.28 -22.53
C ILE A 275 3.25 -9.96 -22.09
N PRO A 276 3.24 -10.78 -21.01
CA PRO A 276 4.40 -11.59 -20.65
C PRO A 276 5.01 -12.33 -21.86
N GLY A 277 6.31 -12.19 -22.09
CA GLY A 277 7.01 -12.66 -23.29
C GLY A 277 7.10 -11.64 -24.42
N SER A 278 6.51 -10.46 -24.25
CA SER A 278 6.43 -9.38 -25.23
C SER A 278 6.38 -8.00 -24.54
N CYS A 279 7.12 -7.88 -23.43
CA CYS A 279 7.12 -6.73 -22.53
C CYS A 279 7.95 -5.56 -23.05
N CYS A 280 9.03 -5.84 -23.78
CA CYS A 280 10.05 -4.84 -24.13
C CYS A 280 9.92 -4.35 -25.57
N ASP A 281 9.91 -3.02 -25.75
CA ASP A 281 10.10 -2.40 -27.06
C ASP A 281 11.42 -2.87 -27.69
N ARG A 282 11.42 -3.07 -29.02
CA ARG A 282 12.63 -3.45 -29.76
C ARG A 282 13.09 -2.33 -30.65
N PHE A 283 14.39 -2.06 -30.62
CA PHE A 283 14.98 -0.95 -31.35
C PHE A 283 16.14 -1.39 -32.22
N ARG A 284 16.34 -0.65 -33.32
CA ARG A 284 17.52 -0.72 -34.16
C ARG A 284 18.41 0.47 -33.84
N CYS A 285 19.70 0.21 -33.61
CA CYS A 285 20.69 1.26 -33.50
C CYS A 285 21.30 1.50 -34.89
N LEU A 286 20.91 2.61 -35.52
CA LEU A 286 21.44 3.04 -36.82
C LEU A 286 22.59 4.03 -36.61
N ILE A 287 23.57 4.00 -37.51
CA ILE A 287 24.65 5.00 -37.58
C ILE A 287 24.08 6.26 -38.26
#